data_AF-A0A438BAU5-F1
#
_entry.id   AF-A0A438BAU5-F1
#
_cell.length_a   1.000
_cell.length_b   1.000
_cell.length_c   1.000
_cell.angle_alpha   90.00
_cell.angle_beta   90.00
_cell.angle_gamma   90.00
#
_symmetry.space_group_name_H-M   'P 1'
#
loop_
_entity.id
_entity.type
_entity.pdbx_description
1 polymer ?
#
loop_
_entity_poly.entity_id
_entity_poly.type
_entity_poly.pdbx_seq_one_letter_code
_entity_poly.pdbx_strand_id
1 'polypeptide(L)' 'MSTADTTPTGSSPVASLAQVGTARVKRGMAEMLKGGVIMDVVTAEQAKIAEDAGAVAVMALERVP' A
#
# COMPACT_ATOMS: atom_id res chain seq x y z
N MET A 1 23.37 17.01 -23.94
CA MET A 1 24.47 16.08 -23.59
C MET A 1 24.75 16.20 -22.10
N SER A 2 24.23 15.28 -21.29
CA SER A 2 24.77 15.00 -19.95
C SER A 2 24.32 13.61 -19.56
N THR A 3 25.17 12.64 -19.87
CA THR A 3 25.07 11.22 -19.60
C THR A 3 25.33 10.94 -18.13
N ALA A 4 24.33 10.43 -17.41
CA ALA A 4 24.53 9.63 -16.19
C ALA A 4 23.21 8.93 -15.83
N ASP A 5 22.69 8.09 -16.72
CA ASP A 5 21.83 6.99 -16.32
C ASP A 5 22.77 5.81 -16.04
N THR A 6 23.02 5.55 -14.76
CA THR A 6 23.82 4.39 -14.35
C THR A 6 22.87 3.30 -13.89
N THR A 7 22.74 2.30 -14.75
CA THR A 7 22.11 1.01 -14.52
C THR A 7 22.49 0.42 -13.15
N PRO A 8 21.54 -0.06 -12.33
CA PRO A 8 21.88 -0.84 -11.15
C PRO A 8 22.26 -2.27 -11.59
N THR A 9 23.56 -2.55 -11.63
CA THR A 9 24.10 -3.92 -11.76
C THR A 9 23.69 -4.73 -10.54
N GLY A 10 22.98 -5.83 -10.78
CA GLY A 10 22.42 -6.69 -9.75
C GLY A 10 23.40 -7.69 -9.13
N SER A 11 23.03 -8.07 -7.90
CA SER A 11 23.35 -9.30 -7.17
C SER A 11 24.70 -9.37 -6.43
N SER A 12 24.62 -9.14 -5.11
CA SER A 12 25.49 -9.77 -4.12
C SER A 12 24.61 -10.23 -2.95
N PRO A 13 24.70 -11.49 -2.49
CA PRO A 13 23.79 -12.04 -1.49
C PRO A 13 24.25 -11.62 -0.10
N VAL A 14 23.92 -10.38 0.28
CA VAL A 14 23.96 -9.97 1.68
C VAL A 14 22.59 -10.25 2.28
N ALA A 15 22.59 -10.89 3.45
CA ALA A 15 21.39 -11.27 4.19
C ALA A 15 20.30 -10.21 4.03
N SER A 16 19.11 -10.63 3.56
CA SER A 16 18.03 -9.73 3.21
C SER A 16 17.47 -9.07 4.46
N LEU A 17 18.13 -8.00 4.91
CA LEU A 17 17.50 -6.94 5.67
C LEU A 17 16.35 -6.47 4.80
N ALA A 18 15.12 -6.73 5.23
CA ALA A 18 13.92 -6.46 4.45
C ALA A 18 14.02 -5.08 3.80
N GLN A 19 14.19 -5.05 2.48
CA GLN A 19 14.37 -3.80 1.75
C GLN A 19 13.01 -3.08 1.75
N VAL A 20 12.89 -2.03 2.56
CA VAL A 20 11.64 -1.28 2.70
C VAL A 20 11.52 -0.19 1.63
N GLY A 21 10.30 0.04 1.15
CA GLY A 21 10.02 1.14 0.23
C GLY A 21 10.37 2.51 0.83
N THR A 22 10.82 3.43 -0.02
CA THR A 22 11.17 4.80 0.39
C THR A 22 9.93 5.58 0.85
N ALA A 23 10.14 6.68 1.60
CA ALA A 23 9.06 7.55 2.05
C ALA A 23 8.23 8.12 0.87
N ARG A 24 8.86 8.35 -0.29
CA ARG A 24 8.17 8.79 -1.50
C ARG A 24 7.13 7.77 -1.96
N VAL A 25 7.48 6.49 -1.95
CA VAL A 25 6.56 5.40 -2.34
C VAL A 25 5.40 5.29 -1.35
N LYS A 26 5.69 5.33 -0.04
CA LYS A 26 4.65 5.27 1.01
C LYS A 26 3.66 6.43 0.91
N ARG A 27 4.16 7.66 0.67
CA ARG A 27 3.29 8.82 0.42
C ARG A 27 2.48 8.64 -0.87
N GLY A 28 3.12 8.21 -1.96
CA GLY A 28 2.43 7.95 -3.22
C GLY A 28 1.27 6.97 -3.07
N MET A 29 1.45 5.92 -2.27
CA MET A 29 0.38 4.96 -1.94
C MET A 29 -0.79 5.64 -1.19
N ALA A 30 -0.51 6.47 -0.18
CA ALA A 30 -1.55 7.18 0.55
C ALA A 30 -2.30 8.21 -0.33
N GLU A 31 -1.58 8.84 -1.26
CA GLU A 31 -2.17 9.77 -2.24
C GLU A 31 -3.16 9.07 -3.18
N MET A 32 -2.94 7.79 -3.53
CA MET A 32 -3.86 7.01 -4.37
C MET A 32 -5.21 6.74 -3.69
N LEU A 33 -5.29 6.82 -2.36
CA LEU A 33 -6.54 6.61 -1.60
C LEU A 33 -7.37 7.90 -1.44
N LYS A 34 -6.88 9.05 -1.94
CA LYS A 34 -7.58 10.33 -1.83
C LYS A 34 -8.91 10.32 -2.57
N GLY A 35 -9.94 10.89 -1.93
CA GLY A 35 -11.30 10.94 -2.47
C GLY A 35 -12.08 9.64 -2.31
N GLY A 36 -11.46 8.59 -1.79
CA GLY A 36 -12.10 7.33 -1.44
C GLY A 36 -12.69 7.30 -0.03
N VAL A 37 -13.51 6.28 0.23
CA VAL A 37 -14.00 5.94 1.58
C VAL A 37 -13.23 4.73 2.09
N ILE A 38 -12.82 4.76 3.35
CA ILE A 38 -12.26 3.61 4.08
C ILE A 38 -13.33 3.17 5.10
N MET A 39 -13.79 1.92 5.02
CA MET A 39 -14.83 1.39 5.89
C MET A 39 -14.28 0.44 6.96
N ASP A 40 -14.76 0.59 8.19
CA ASP A 40 -14.49 -0.34 9.28
C ASP A 40 -15.30 -1.63 9.10
N VAL A 41 -14.63 -2.79 9.21
CA VAL A 41 -15.25 -4.12 9.05
C VAL A 41 -14.76 -5.09 10.12
N VAL A 42 -15.63 -5.96 10.60
CA VAL A 42 -15.31 -7.01 11.59
C VAL A 42 -15.47 -8.42 11.04
N THR A 43 -16.01 -8.58 9.83
CA THR A 43 -16.15 -9.87 9.14
C THR A 43 -15.75 -9.80 7.67
N ALA A 44 -15.39 -10.95 7.09
CA ALA A 44 -15.09 -11.05 5.66
C ALA A 44 -16.31 -10.75 4.76
N GLU A 45 -17.52 -10.96 5.25
CA GLU A 45 -18.75 -10.62 4.53
C GLU A 45 -18.96 -9.10 4.45
N GLN A 46 -18.72 -8.39 5.56
CA GLN A 46 -18.76 -6.93 5.56
C GLN A 46 -17.71 -6.32 4.63
N ALA A 47 -16.51 -6.92 4.54
CA ALA A 47 -15.49 -6.49 3.60
C ALA A 47 -15.96 -6.57 2.13
N LYS A 48 -16.70 -7.63 1.76
CA LYS A 48 -17.28 -7.77 0.41
C LYS A 48 -18.35 -6.71 0.15
N ILE A 49 -19.23 -6.48 1.12
CA ILE A 49 -20.28 -5.44 0.99
C ILE A 49 -19.65 -4.05 0.86
N ALA A 50 -18.57 -3.76 1.60
CA ALA A 50 -17.85 -2.49 1.51
C ALA A 50 -17.19 -2.30 0.13
N GLU A 51 -16.58 -3.35 -0.43
CA GLU A 51 -16.03 -3.35 -1.79
C GLU A 51 -17.13 -3.06 -2.82
N ASP A 52 -18.26 -3.78 -2.75
CA ASP A 52 -19.42 -3.60 -3.64
C ASP A 52 -20.04 -2.19 -3.52
N ALA A 53 -20.00 -1.58 -2.33
CA ALA A 53 -20.46 -0.22 -2.09
C ALA A 53 -19.49 0.87 -2.61
N GLY A 54 -18.32 0.48 -3.11
CA GLY A 54 -17.31 1.39 -3.65
C GLY A 54 -16.31 1.93 -2.62
N ALA A 55 -16.10 1.24 -1.50
CA ALA A 55 -15.00 1.55 -0.60
C ALA A 55 -13.65 1.33 -1.30
N VAL A 56 -12.74 2.29 -1.18
CA VAL A 56 -11.40 2.21 -1.79
C VAL A 56 -10.46 1.34 -0.94
N ALA A 57 -10.73 1.23 0.35
CA ALA A 57 -10.06 0.31 1.26
C ALA A 57 -10.98 -0.08 2.43
N VAL A 58 -10.61 -1.12 3.18
CA VAL A 58 -11.28 -1.54 4.42
C VAL A 58 -10.30 -1.56 5.59
N MET A 59 -10.79 -1.22 6.79
CA MET A 59 -10.07 -1.34 8.05
C MET A 59 -10.65 -2.49 8.86
N ALA A 60 -9.86 -3.53 9.11
CA ALA A 60 -10.29 -4.68 9.88
C ALA A 60 -10.18 -4.40 11.39
N LEU A 61 -11.28 -4.58 12.11
CA LEU A 61 -11.38 -4.37 13.56
C LEU A 61 -11.83 -5.64 14.28
N GLU A 62 -11.54 -5.73 15.58
CA GLU A 62 -12.09 -6.77 16.47
C GLU A 62 -13.53 -6.48 16.91
N ARG A 63 -13.89 -5.19 17.01
CA ARG A 63 -15.22 -4.68 17.32
C ARG A 63 -15.37 -3.27 16.76
N VAL A 64 -16.61 -2.87 16.48
CA VAL A 64 -16.93 -1.49 16.07
C VAL A 64 -16.86 -0.58 17.30
N PRO A 65 -16.29 0.64 17.19
CA PRO A 65 -16.31 1.62 18.27
C PRO A 65 -17.72 2.07 18.66
#